data_AF-A0A959XD06-F1
#
_entry.id   AF-A0A959XD06-F1
#
_cell.length_a   1.000
_cell.length_b   1.000
_cell.length_c   1.000
_cell.angle_alpha   90.00
_cell.angle_beta   90.00
_cell.angle_gamma   90.00
#
_symmetry.space_group_name_H-M   'P 1'
#
loop_
_entity.id
_entity.type
_entity.pdbx_description
1 polymer ?
#
loop_
_entity_poly.entity_id
_entity_poly.type
_entity_poly.pdbx_seq_one_letter_code
_entity_poly.pdbx_strand_id
1 'polypeptide(L)'
;TRLVVAAMGAALLLTLGTAGVAAAAQGATPGSTLYPLKTGIEDIQVGLSMGGEARARAELEIAQVRLDEFTELSKQRLPETEPLMTALTQFAELTDSGARGLIAKFQDGGNRDAIFTVRAFIDNALSSMHALARQLPAHVSEKVDEVKRSLIELADLAHQACNSCTP
;
A
#
# COMPACT_ATOMS: atom_id res chain seq x y z
N THR A 1 38.05 35.97 20.99
CA THR A 1 36.87 35.16 21.37
C THR A 1 36.77 33.99 20.41
N ARG A 2 36.82 32.77 20.95
CA ARG A 2 36.93 31.52 20.19
C ARG A 2 35.58 31.15 19.56
N LEU A 3 35.61 30.90 18.25
CA LEU A 3 34.77 29.98 17.46
C LEU A 3 33.50 29.46 18.13
N VAL A 4 32.34 29.92 17.65
CA VAL A 4 31.13 29.09 17.60
C VAL A 4 30.67 29.04 16.13
N VAL A 5 31.45 28.31 15.34
CA VAL A 5 30.98 27.69 14.10
C VAL A 5 30.34 26.37 14.53
N ALA A 6 29.04 26.36 14.80
CA ALA A 6 28.25 25.13 14.98
C ALA A 6 26.75 25.46 15.06
N ALA A 7 26.18 26.03 13.99
CA ALA A 7 24.73 26.08 13.81
C ALA A 7 24.33 25.99 12.33
N MET A 8 25.19 25.40 11.48
CA MET A 8 24.89 25.14 10.06
C MET A 8 24.45 23.70 9.83
N GLY A 9 23.44 23.23 10.57
CA GLY A 9 22.97 21.84 10.44
C GLY A 9 21.47 21.59 10.51
N ALA A 10 20.64 22.57 10.88
CA ALA A 10 19.23 22.28 11.17
C ALA A 10 18.21 23.28 10.55
N ALA A 11 18.63 24.21 9.70
CA ALA A 11 17.74 25.32 9.30
C ALA A 11 17.83 25.76 7.82
N LEU A 12 18.23 24.88 6.88
CA LEU A 12 18.41 25.29 5.46
C LEU A 12 17.44 24.68 4.44
N LEU A 13 16.40 23.92 4.82
CA LEU A 13 15.48 23.32 3.82
C LEU A 13 14.04 23.85 3.84
N LEU A 14 13.73 24.84 4.68
CA LEU A 14 12.33 25.19 4.96
C LEU A 14 11.71 26.26 4.05
N THR A 15 12.41 26.78 3.03
CA THR A 15 11.90 27.94 2.27
C THR A 15 11.64 27.70 0.76
N LEU A 16 11.86 26.47 0.28
CA LEU A 16 11.37 25.98 -1.03
C LEU A 16 10.46 24.73 -0.87
N GLY A 17 10.09 24.41 0.37
CA GLY A 17 10.20 23.04 0.88
C GLY A 17 8.94 22.16 0.92
N THR A 18 7.74 22.63 0.56
CA THR A 18 6.54 21.75 0.65
C THR A 18 6.50 20.68 -0.43
N ALA A 19 6.75 21.05 -1.69
CA ALA A 19 6.78 20.10 -2.80
C ALA A 19 7.97 19.13 -2.72
N GLY A 20 9.15 19.62 -2.30
CA GLY A 20 10.34 18.79 -2.15
C GLY A 20 10.25 17.78 -1.00
N VAL A 21 9.69 18.18 0.14
CA VAL A 21 9.47 17.28 1.29
C VAL A 21 8.37 16.27 1.00
N ALA A 22 7.29 16.66 0.30
CA ALA A 22 6.25 15.74 -0.14
C ALA A 22 6.81 14.68 -1.11
N ALA A 23 7.62 15.10 -2.10
CA ALA A 23 8.28 14.17 -3.02
C ALA A 23 9.24 13.20 -2.31
N ALA A 24 10.00 13.69 -1.31
CA ALA A 24 10.87 12.83 -0.50
C ALA A 24 10.06 11.85 0.37
N ALA A 25 8.91 12.27 0.90
CA ALA A 25 8.03 11.41 1.69
C ALA A 25 7.43 10.28 0.84
N GLN A 26 7.23 10.44 -0.47
CA GLN A 26 6.73 9.36 -1.33
C GLN A 26 7.63 8.11 -1.33
N GLY A 27 8.94 8.30 -1.20
CA GLY A 27 9.91 7.21 -1.08
C GLY A 27 10.08 6.65 0.34
N ALA A 28 9.35 7.17 1.32
CA ALA A 28 9.42 6.71 2.70
C ALA A 28 8.79 5.31 2.84
N THR A 29 9.50 4.39 3.50
CA THR A 29 8.99 3.08 3.91
C THR A 29 8.65 3.08 5.39
N PRO A 30 7.86 2.10 5.88
CA PRO A 30 7.65 1.90 7.32
C PRO A 30 8.96 1.93 8.11
N GLY A 31 8.93 2.59 9.27
CA GLY A 31 10.11 2.79 10.13
C GLY A 31 10.99 4.00 9.78
N SER A 32 10.82 4.61 8.59
CA SER A 32 11.56 5.82 8.22
C SER A 32 10.96 7.10 8.83
N THR A 33 11.79 8.13 9.02
CA THR A 33 11.40 9.41 9.66
C THR A 33 10.26 10.13 8.93
N LEU A 34 10.20 10.03 7.59
CA LEU A 34 9.17 10.70 6.78
C LEU A 34 7.92 9.84 6.57
N TYR A 35 7.88 8.60 7.08
CA TYR A 35 6.74 7.72 6.88
C TYR A 35 5.42 8.26 7.45
N PRO A 36 5.37 8.83 8.67
CA PRO A 36 4.13 9.43 9.17
C PRO A 36 3.60 10.59 8.31
N LEU A 37 4.50 11.31 7.64
CA LEU A 37 4.11 12.36 6.70
C LEU A 37 3.55 11.75 5.40
N LYS A 38 4.15 10.67 4.89
CA LYS A 38 3.63 9.92 3.74
C LYS A 38 2.20 9.46 3.99
N THR A 39 1.97 8.75 5.10
CA THR A 39 0.65 8.22 5.46
C THR A 39 -0.36 9.35 5.67
N GLY A 40 0.04 10.47 6.29
CA GLY A 40 -0.83 11.63 6.45
C GLY A 40 -1.27 12.28 5.12
N ILE A 41 -0.41 12.28 4.10
CA ILE A 41 -0.77 12.77 2.75
C ILE A 41 -1.73 11.79 2.05
N GLU A 42 -1.47 10.50 2.16
CA GLU A 42 -2.31 9.43 1.60
C GLU A 42 -3.72 9.44 2.23
N ASP A 43 -3.82 9.63 3.55
CA ASP A 43 -5.12 9.74 4.25
C ASP A 43 -5.95 10.92 3.72
N ILE A 44 -5.30 12.05 3.42
CA ILE A 44 -5.96 13.21 2.81
C ILE A 44 -6.43 12.87 1.40
N GLN A 45 -5.63 12.17 0.59
CA GLN A 45 -6.01 11.74 -0.76
C GLN A 45 -7.26 10.84 -0.73
N VAL A 46 -7.30 9.87 0.18
CA VAL A 46 -8.49 9.02 0.37
C VAL A 46 -9.68 9.84 0.86
N GLY A 47 -9.45 10.78 1.79
CA GLY A 47 -10.49 11.67 2.32
C GLY A 47 -11.11 12.64 1.29
N LEU A 48 -10.33 13.04 0.29
CA LEU A 48 -10.78 13.89 -0.82
C LEU A 48 -11.43 13.11 -1.97
N SER A 49 -11.33 11.78 -1.98
CA SER A 49 -11.91 10.94 -3.02
C SER A 49 -13.45 10.99 -2.97
N MET A 50 -14.05 11.56 -4.02
CA MET A 50 -15.50 11.79 -4.06
C MET A 50 -16.26 10.50 -4.41
N GLY A 51 -16.99 9.97 -3.43
CA GLY A 51 -17.85 8.80 -3.61
C GLY A 51 -17.15 7.47 -3.30
N GLY A 52 -17.97 6.45 -2.98
CA GLY A 52 -17.46 5.17 -2.51
C GLY A 52 -16.60 4.41 -3.52
N GLU A 53 -16.84 4.57 -4.83
CA GLU A 53 -15.99 3.93 -5.86
C GLU A 53 -14.60 4.56 -5.91
N ALA A 54 -14.51 5.89 -5.98
CA ALA A 54 -13.23 6.60 -6.02
C ALA A 54 -12.40 6.31 -4.77
N ARG A 55 -13.04 6.30 -3.59
CA ARG A 55 -12.38 5.95 -2.33
C ARG A 55 -11.82 4.52 -2.36
N ALA A 56 -12.62 3.54 -2.82
CA ALA A 56 -12.19 2.15 -2.88
C ALA A 56 -11.03 1.94 -3.87
N ARG A 57 -11.00 2.68 -4.98
CA ARG A 57 -9.85 2.68 -5.92
C ARG A 57 -8.60 3.27 -5.27
N ALA A 58 -8.72 4.40 -4.58
CA ALA A 58 -7.62 5.02 -3.86
C ALA A 58 -7.05 4.08 -2.77
N GLU A 59 -7.90 3.34 -2.06
CA GLU A 59 -7.45 2.32 -1.09
C GLU A 59 -6.65 1.21 -1.77
N LEU A 60 -7.09 0.68 -2.93
CA LEU A 60 -6.30 -0.31 -3.69
C LEU A 60 -4.98 0.26 -4.25
N GLU A 61 -4.95 1.53 -4.67
CA GLU A 61 -3.72 2.19 -5.10
C GLU A 61 -2.70 2.25 -3.96
N ILE A 62 -3.12 2.66 -2.75
CA ILE A 62 -2.24 2.69 -1.58
C ILE A 62 -1.87 1.27 -1.14
N ALA A 63 -2.77 0.29 -1.27
CA ALA A 63 -2.43 -1.11 -1.04
C ALA A 63 -1.25 -1.53 -1.92
N GLN A 64 -1.28 -1.24 -3.22
CA GLN A 64 -0.15 -1.53 -4.11
C GLN A 64 1.15 -0.89 -3.62
N VAL A 65 1.10 0.38 -3.17
CA VAL A 65 2.26 1.06 -2.57
C VAL A 65 2.81 0.29 -1.36
N ARG A 66 1.95 -0.25 -0.47
CA ARG A 66 2.39 -1.06 0.67
C ARG A 66 3.05 -2.37 0.26
N LEU A 67 2.57 -3.01 -0.81
CA LEU A 67 3.20 -4.21 -1.35
C LEU A 67 4.58 -3.91 -1.95
N ASP A 68 4.72 -2.77 -2.60
CA ASP A 68 6.00 -2.31 -3.15
C ASP A 68 7.00 -1.98 -2.04
N GLU A 69 6.54 -1.29 -0.98
CA GLU A 69 7.35 -1.02 0.23
C GLU A 69 7.79 -2.31 0.91
N PHE A 70 6.87 -3.28 1.09
CA PHE A 70 7.22 -4.59 1.63
C PHE A 70 8.27 -5.30 0.77
N THR A 71 8.08 -5.26 -0.55
CA THR A 71 9.01 -5.86 -1.51
C THR A 71 10.38 -5.21 -1.42
N GLU A 72 10.45 -3.88 -1.30
CA GLU A 72 11.71 -3.14 -1.14
C GLU A 72 12.38 -3.38 0.21
N LEU A 73 11.62 -3.40 1.30
CA LEU A 73 12.13 -3.76 2.63
C LEU A 73 12.69 -5.19 2.62
N SER A 74 12.00 -6.12 1.96
CA SER A 74 12.48 -7.50 1.83
C SER A 74 13.82 -7.55 1.09
N LYS A 75 14.07 -6.62 0.15
CA LYS A 75 15.35 -6.16 -0.47
C LYS A 75 16.60 -6.33 0.37
N GLN A 76 16.47 -5.93 1.62
CA GLN A 76 17.61 -5.59 2.44
C GLN A 76 18.38 -6.83 2.89
N ARG A 77 19.67 -6.65 3.18
CA ARG A 77 20.54 -7.75 3.63
C ARG A 77 20.09 -8.34 4.97
N LEU A 78 19.57 -7.50 5.84
CA LEU A 78 19.04 -7.84 7.16
C LEU A 78 17.74 -7.05 7.36
N PRO A 79 16.62 -7.53 6.80
CA PRO A 79 15.38 -6.80 6.86
C PRO A 79 14.81 -6.84 8.28
N GLU A 80 14.35 -5.70 8.78
CA GLU A 80 13.71 -5.58 10.09
C GLU A 80 12.26 -6.11 10.04
N THR A 81 11.87 -6.89 11.06
CA THR A 81 10.53 -7.52 11.11
C THR A 81 9.40 -6.51 11.21
N GLU A 82 9.52 -5.48 12.04
CA GLU A 82 8.44 -4.52 12.31
C GLU A 82 8.00 -3.72 11.06
N PRO A 83 8.91 -3.12 10.27
CA PRO A 83 8.56 -2.48 9.00
C PRO A 83 7.87 -3.42 8.02
N LEU A 84 8.34 -4.67 7.90
CA LEU A 84 7.74 -5.68 7.03
C LEU A 84 6.31 -6.03 7.45
N MET A 85 6.10 -6.27 8.75
CA MET A 85 4.79 -6.58 9.31
C MET A 85 3.81 -5.40 9.18
N THR A 86 4.29 -4.18 9.36
CA THR A 86 3.51 -2.95 9.15
C THR A 86 3.02 -2.85 7.70
N ALA A 87 3.94 -3.02 6.73
CA ALA A 87 3.59 -2.97 5.31
C ALA A 87 2.56 -4.04 4.93
N LEU A 88 2.76 -5.30 5.35
CA LEU A 88 1.83 -6.40 5.04
C LEU A 88 0.45 -6.22 5.69
N THR A 89 0.41 -5.73 6.93
CA THR A 89 -0.86 -5.50 7.63
C THR A 89 -1.65 -4.41 6.94
N GLN A 90 -1.02 -3.28 6.62
CA GLN A 90 -1.68 -2.18 5.91
C GLN A 90 -2.09 -2.58 4.49
N PHE A 91 -1.25 -3.36 3.78
CA PHE A 91 -1.61 -3.94 2.49
C PHE A 91 -2.91 -4.76 2.57
N ALA A 92 -3.01 -5.65 3.57
CA ALA A 92 -4.16 -6.52 3.74
C ALA A 92 -5.43 -5.73 4.07
N GLU A 93 -5.35 -4.76 4.98
CA GLU A 93 -6.47 -3.90 5.39
C GLU A 93 -7.00 -3.06 4.23
N LEU A 94 -6.11 -2.38 3.50
CA LEU A 94 -6.47 -1.56 2.35
C LEU A 94 -7.03 -2.40 1.20
N THR A 95 -6.47 -3.60 0.99
CA THR A 95 -6.96 -4.53 -0.03
C THR A 95 -8.38 -5.01 0.30
N ASP A 96 -8.64 -5.45 1.53
CA ASP A 96 -9.97 -5.93 1.92
C ASP A 96 -11.02 -4.80 1.81
N SER A 97 -10.72 -3.62 2.35
CA SER A 97 -11.62 -2.46 2.27
C SER A 97 -11.88 -2.03 0.82
N GLY A 98 -10.82 -1.82 0.03
CA GLY A 98 -10.92 -1.37 -1.35
C GLY A 98 -11.63 -2.40 -2.25
N ALA A 99 -11.28 -3.68 -2.13
CA ALA A 99 -11.90 -4.73 -2.94
C ALA A 99 -13.39 -4.89 -2.62
N ARG A 100 -13.77 -4.94 -1.33
CA ARG A 100 -15.19 -5.01 -0.92
C ARG A 100 -15.96 -3.77 -1.34
N GLY A 101 -15.35 -2.58 -1.24
CA GLY A 101 -15.95 -1.33 -1.70
C GLY A 101 -16.29 -1.38 -3.19
N LEU A 102 -15.37 -1.85 -4.04
CA LEU A 102 -15.61 -1.99 -5.47
C LEU A 102 -16.64 -3.08 -5.80
N ILE A 103 -16.61 -4.22 -5.11
CA ILE A 103 -17.60 -5.29 -5.27
C ILE A 103 -19.00 -4.78 -4.91
N ALA A 104 -19.14 -4.02 -3.81
CA ALA A 104 -20.41 -3.41 -3.42
C ALA A 104 -20.91 -2.40 -4.47
N LYS A 105 -20.00 -1.66 -5.12
CA LYS A 105 -20.37 -0.74 -6.22
C LYS A 105 -20.84 -1.46 -7.48
N PHE A 106 -20.26 -2.61 -7.79
CA PHE A 106 -20.81 -3.48 -8.84
C PHE A 106 -22.22 -3.96 -8.48
N GLN A 107 -22.48 -4.36 -7.23
CA GLN A 107 -23.80 -4.83 -6.81
C GLN A 107 -24.87 -3.72 -6.86
N ASP A 108 -24.49 -2.47 -6.59
CA ASP A 108 -25.38 -1.31 -6.61
C ASP A 108 -25.68 -0.82 -8.04
N GLY A 109 -24.65 -0.70 -8.89
CA GLY A 109 -24.76 -0.04 -10.20
C GLY A 109 -24.46 -0.90 -11.43
N GLY A 110 -24.05 -2.16 -11.25
CA GLY A 110 -23.68 -3.07 -12.34
C GLY A 110 -22.36 -2.71 -13.06
N ASN A 111 -21.54 -1.82 -12.49
CA ASN A 111 -20.29 -1.36 -13.10
C ASN A 111 -19.24 -2.48 -13.13
N ARG A 112 -19.12 -3.18 -14.26
CA ARG A 112 -18.19 -4.31 -14.45
C ARG A 112 -16.72 -3.92 -14.27
N ASP A 113 -16.35 -2.67 -14.57
CA ASP A 113 -14.98 -2.19 -14.38
C ASP A 113 -14.52 -2.31 -12.93
N ALA A 114 -15.45 -2.19 -11.95
CA ALA A 114 -15.13 -2.38 -10.55
C ALA A 114 -14.63 -3.81 -10.27
N ILE A 115 -15.29 -4.83 -10.85
CA ILE A 115 -14.87 -6.23 -10.71
C ILE A 115 -13.57 -6.50 -11.46
N PHE A 116 -13.40 -5.97 -12.68
CA PHE A 116 -12.15 -6.12 -13.42
C PHE A 116 -10.97 -5.49 -12.69
N THR A 117 -11.18 -4.33 -12.05
CA THR A 117 -10.16 -3.67 -11.22
C THR A 117 -9.73 -4.55 -10.06
N VAL A 118 -10.68 -5.14 -9.32
CA VAL A 118 -10.37 -6.02 -8.18
C VAL A 118 -9.61 -7.26 -8.64
N ARG A 119 -10.04 -7.92 -9.72
CA ARG A 119 -9.37 -9.13 -10.22
C ARG A 119 -7.95 -8.84 -10.69
N ALA A 120 -7.77 -7.80 -11.50
CA ALA A 120 -6.44 -7.39 -11.98
C ALA A 120 -5.50 -7.03 -10.81
N PHE A 121 -6.02 -6.33 -9.80
CA PHE A 121 -5.26 -6.01 -8.60
C PHE A 121 -4.80 -7.27 -7.86
N ILE A 122 -5.71 -8.21 -7.60
CA ILE A 122 -5.39 -9.44 -6.87
C ILE A 122 -4.38 -10.31 -7.64
N ASP A 123 -4.56 -10.45 -8.95
CA ASP A 123 -3.62 -11.20 -9.80
C ASP A 123 -2.21 -10.60 -9.75
N ASN A 124 -2.09 -9.28 -9.82
CA ASN A 124 -0.82 -8.57 -9.72
C ASN A 124 -0.19 -8.70 -8.33
N ALA A 125 -1.00 -8.65 -7.27
CA ALA A 125 -0.53 -8.81 -5.90
C ALA A 125 0.01 -10.22 -5.64
N LEU A 126 -0.74 -11.25 -6.06
CA LEU A 126 -0.32 -12.65 -5.95
C LEU A 126 0.96 -12.93 -6.75
N SER A 127 1.07 -12.37 -7.96
CA SER A 127 2.28 -12.45 -8.79
C SER A 127 3.49 -11.81 -8.10
N SER A 128 3.33 -10.60 -7.57
CA SER A 128 4.38 -9.90 -6.82
C SER A 128 4.83 -10.69 -5.58
N MET A 129 3.88 -11.25 -4.82
CA MET A 129 4.17 -12.08 -3.65
C MET A 129 4.80 -13.45 -4.01
N HIS A 130 4.54 -13.98 -5.20
CA HIS A 130 5.20 -15.19 -5.69
C HIS A 130 6.65 -14.92 -6.10
N ALA A 131 6.93 -13.73 -6.63
CA ALA A 131 8.27 -13.32 -7.05
C ALA A 131 9.25 -13.05 -5.90
N LEU A 132 8.78 -13.10 -4.64
CA LEU A 132 9.63 -12.96 -3.45
C LEU A 132 10.57 -14.17 -3.32
N ALA A 133 11.78 -14.03 -3.84
CA ALA A 133 12.76 -15.12 -3.93
C ALA A 133 13.56 -15.40 -2.63
N ARG A 134 13.32 -14.66 -1.52
CA ARG A 134 14.16 -14.73 -0.31
C ARG A 134 13.49 -15.44 0.86
N GLN A 135 14.34 -16.04 1.71
CA GLN A 135 13.95 -16.45 3.07
C GLN A 135 13.65 -15.20 3.91
N LEU A 136 12.37 -14.98 4.18
CA LEU A 136 11.89 -13.99 5.13
C LEU A 136 12.00 -14.56 6.56
N PRO A 137 12.00 -13.71 7.60
CA PRO A 137 11.78 -14.18 8.96
C PRO A 137 10.50 -15.03 9.07
N ALA A 138 10.48 -16.04 9.95
CA ALA A 138 9.39 -17.02 10.01
C ALA A 138 8.01 -16.37 10.20
N HIS A 139 7.89 -15.43 11.14
CA HIS A 139 6.64 -14.68 11.39
C HIS A 139 6.17 -13.86 10.19
N VAL A 140 7.11 -13.30 9.42
CA VAL A 140 6.78 -12.54 8.20
C VAL A 140 6.30 -13.50 7.11
N SER A 141 6.93 -14.67 6.98
CA SER A 141 6.52 -15.70 6.02
C SER A 141 5.08 -16.18 6.31
N GLU A 142 4.77 -16.42 7.58
CA GLU A 142 3.40 -16.78 8.02
C GLU A 142 2.39 -15.69 7.65
N LYS A 143 2.73 -14.42 7.86
CA LYS A 143 1.85 -13.30 7.47
C LYS A 143 1.68 -13.21 5.95
N VAL A 144 2.72 -13.45 5.16
CA VAL A 144 2.59 -13.52 3.69
C VAL A 144 1.62 -14.62 3.27
N ASP A 145 1.69 -15.80 3.87
CA ASP A 145 0.79 -16.92 3.55
C ASP A 145 -0.65 -16.67 4.02
N GLU A 146 -0.84 -15.97 5.13
CA GLU A 146 -2.14 -15.45 5.56
C GLU A 146 -2.71 -14.48 4.51
N VAL A 147 -1.93 -13.47 4.10
CA VAL A 147 -2.36 -12.47 3.12
C VAL A 147 -2.68 -13.10 1.76
N LYS A 148 -1.87 -14.06 1.29
CA LYS A 148 -2.16 -14.81 0.05
C LYS A 148 -3.51 -15.53 0.11
N ARG A 149 -3.84 -16.14 1.25
CA ARG A 149 -5.16 -16.79 1.44
C ARG A 149 -6.29 -15.77 1.37
N SER A 150 -6.17 -14.63 2.04
CA SER A 150 -7.17 -13.57 1.97
C SER A 150 -7.34 -13.00 0.55
N LEU A 151 -6.26 -12.88 -0.22
CA LEU A 151 -6.33 -12.50 -1.64
C LEU A 151 -7.11 -13.51 -2.48
N ILE A 152 -6.88 -14.80 -2.28
CA ILE A 152 -7.62 -15.86 -2.99
C ILE A 152 -9.11 -15.82 -2.62
N GLU A 153 -9.45 -15.65 -1.35
CA GLU A 153 -10.84 -15.51 -0.89
C GLU A 153 -11.54 -14.29 -1.52
N LEU A 154 -10.84 -13.16 -1.64
CA LEU A 154 -11.36 -11.97 -2.33
C LEU A 154 -11.51 -12.18 -3.83
N ALA A 155 -10.61 -12.94 -4.47
CA ALA A 155 -10.73 -13.28 -5.89
C ALA A 155 -11.98 -14.13 -6.15
N ASP A 156 -12.22 -15.12 -5.29
CA ASP A 156 -13.43 -15.95 -5.34
C ASP A 156 -14.70 -15.12 -5.15
N LEU A 157 -14.68 -14.17 -4.20
CA LEU A 157 -15.80 -13.25 -3.99
C LEU A 157 -16.05 -12.36 -5.23
N ALA A 158 -15.00 -11.80 -5.83
CA ALA A 158 -15.11 -11.01 -7.06
C ALA A 158 -15.55 -11.86 -8.26
N HIS A 159 -15.17 -13.14 -8.30
CA HIS A 159 -15.66 -14.09 -9.29
C HIS A 159 -17.17 -14.30 -9.15
N GLN A 160 -17.60 -14.70 -7.95
CA GLN A 160 -19.00 -14.96 -7.61
C GLN A 160 -19.91 -13.75 -7.80
N ALA A 161 -19.39 -12.54 -7.51
CA ALA A 161 -20.13 -11.30 -7.74
C ALA A 161 -20.49 -11.11 -9.22
N CYS A 162 -19.63 -11.50 -10.15
CA CYS A 162 -19.90 -11.41 -11.58
C CYS A 162 -19.37 -12.62 -12.36
N ASN A 163 -20.12 -13.72 -12.32
CA ASN A 163 -19.76 -14.96 -13.03
C ASN A 163 -19.64 -14.79 -14.55
N SER A 164 -20.31 -13.78 -15.12
CA SER A 164 -20.29 -13.48 -16.56
C SER A 164 -19.22 -12.46 -16.96
N CYS A 165 -18.53 -11.85 -15.99
CA CYS A 165 -17.40 -10.97 -16.27
C CYS A 165 -16.23 -11.86 -16.73
N THR A 166 -15.93 -11.82 -18.02
CA THR A 166 -14.73 -12.41 -18.63
C THR A 166 -13.78 -11.26 -19.02
N PRO A 167 -12.45 -11.42 -18.90
CA PRO A 167 -11.49 -10.41 -19.34
C PRO A 167 -11.65 -10.03 -20.81
#